data_AF-A0A7V8NT80-F1
#
_entry.id   AF-A0A7V8NT80-F1
#
_cell.length_a   1.000
_cell.length_b   1.000
_cell.length_c   1.000
_cell.angle_alpha   90.00
_cell.angle_beta   90.00
_cell.angle_gamma   90.00
#
_symmetry.space_group_name_H-M   'P 1'
#
loop_
_entity.id
_entity.type
_entity.pdbx_description
1 polymer ?
#
loop_
_entity_poly.entity_id
_entity_poly.type
_entity_poly.pdbx_seq_one_letter_code
_entity_poly.pdbx_strand_id
1 'polypeptide(L)'
;MGVRRSSFEVLGVQVDALELSEACRTVSEWIAHRDGCRYVALTGMHGIMEAQHDPAFKRILGAADLVVPDGMPLVWLSRFRGRPLKRRVYGPDLLLEVCGQTASRGCRHFLFGGAPGVAERLATILKRRFPGLVFAGTCSPPFEPWTEAQEEEFVATINRAAP
;
A
#
# COMPACT_ATOMS: atom_id res chain seq x y z
N MET A 1 -20.15 -8.10 -5.55
CA MET A 1 -20.71 -6.90 -6.22
C MET A 1 -19.89 -5.70 -5.74
N GLY A 2 -18.97 -5.19 -6.57
CA GLY A 2 -18.03 -4.15 -6.13
C GLY A 2 -18.73 -2.80 -5.99
N VAL A 3 -18.58 -2.16 -4.83
CA VAL A 3 -18.93 -0.75 -4.65
C VAL A 3 -18.13 0.04 -5.68
N ARG A 4 -18.81 0.71 -6.62
CA ARG A 4 -18.15 1.53 -7.63
C ARG A 4 -17.56 2.77 -6.92
N ARG A 5 -16.26 2.74 -6.64
CA ARG A 5 -15.55 3.83 -5.98
C ARG A 5 -15.43 5.02 -6.94
N SER A 6 -15.47 6.22 -6.39
CA SER A 6 -15.21 7.45 -7.13
C SER A 6 -13.74 7.46 -7.53
N SER A 7 -13.41 7.61 -8.82
CA SER A 7 -12.04 7.70 -9.33
C SER A 7 -11.89 8.80 -10.37
N PHE A 8 -10.66 9.25 -10.61
CA PHE A 8 -10.34 10.19 -11.67
C PHE A 8 -9.07 9.78 -12.41
N GLU A 9 -9.01 10.10 -13.69
CA GLU A 9 -7.85 9.79 -14.52
C GLU A 9 -6.84 10.93 -14.55
N VAL A 10 -5.56 10.59 -14.47
CA VAL A 10 -4.44 11.50 -14.67
C VAL A 10 -3.46 10.86 -15.63
N LEU A 11 -3.36 11.39 -16.86
CA LEU A 11 -2.45 10.91 -17.90
C LEU A 11 -2.55 9.38 -18.14
N GLY A 12 -3.79 8.86 -18.18
CA GLY A 12 -4.07 7.44 -18.36
C GLY A 12 -3.79 6.55 -17.15
N VAL A 13 -3.56 7.12 -15.96
CA VAL A 13 -3.52 6.39 -14.68
C VAL A 13 -4.81 6.71 -13.91
N GLN A 14 -5.55 5.67 -13.51
CA GLN A 14 -6.73 5.82 -12.65
C GLN A 14 -6.29 5.98 -11.20
N VAL A 15 -6.83 6.98 -10.52
CA VAL A 15 -6.58 7.27 -9.10
C VAL A 15 -7.91 7.32 -8.36
N ASP A 16 -8.01 6.62 -7.23
CA ASP A 16 -9.20 6.62 -6.39
C ASP A 16 -9.36 7.95 -5.66
N ALA A 17 -10.54 8.56 -5.77
CA ALA A 17 -10.91 9.76 -5.04
C ALA A 17 -11.50 9.38 -3.68
N LEU A 18 -10.63 9.02 -2.74
CA LEU A 18 -11.00 8.61 -1.39
C LEU A 18 -10.11 9.24 -0.32
N GLU A 19 -10.59 9.24 0.92
CA GLU A 19 -9.86 9.70 2.10
C GLU A 19 -9.18 8.54 2.84
N LEU A 20 -8.24 8.86 3.73
CA LEU A 20 -7.49 7.88 4.53
C LEU A 20 -8.40 6.85 5.23
N SER A 21 -9.49 7.30 5.84
CA SER A 21 -10.43 6.41 6.55
C SER A 21 -11.13 5.42 5.61
N GLU A 22 -11.40 5.83 4.37
CA GLU A 22 -12.03 4.98 3.35
C GLU A 22 -11.03 3.96 2.78
N ALA A 23 -9.76 4.34 2.63
CA ALA A 23 -8.68 3.42 2.29
C ALA A 23 -8.55 2.34 3.38
N CYS A 24 -8.50 2.75 4.65
CA CYS A 24 -8.36 1.82 5.78
C CYS A 24 -9.56 0.90 5.93
N ARG A 25 -10.79 1.42 5.74
CA ARG A 25 -12.00 0.59 5.69
C ARG A 25 -11.92 -0.45 4.58
N THR A 26 -11.50 -0.04 3.38
CA THR A 26 -11.33 -0.96 2.23
C THR A 26 -10.34 -2.08 2.55
N VAL A 27 -9.17 -1.75 3.10
CA VAL A 27 -8.17 -2.75 3.50
C VAL A 27 -8.71 -3.67 4.61
N SER A 28 -9.38 -3.11 5.62
CA SER A 28 -10.03 -3.87 6.68
C SER A 28 -11.07 -4.86 6.14
N GLU A 29 -11.89 -4.43 5.18
CA GLU A 29 -12.88 -5.28 4.52
C GLU A 29 -12.21 -6.42 3.74
N TRP A 30 -11.18 -6.14 2.95
CA TRP A 30 -10.44 -7.18 2.22
C TRP A 30 -9.83 -8.23 3.15
N ILE A 31 -9.22 -7.76 4.25
CA ILE A 31 -8.71 -8.65 5.29
C ILE A 31 -9.87 -9.51 5.81
N ALA A 32 -11.00 -8.91 6.22
CA ALA A 32 -12.12 -9.66 6.79
C ALA A 32 -12.71 -10.72 5.85
N HIS A 33 -12.85 -10.41 4.56
CA HIS A 33 -13.45 -11.33 3.59
C HIS A 33 -12.49 -12.44 3.12
N ARG A 34 -11.18 -12.23 3.20
CA ARG A 34 -10.15 -13.18 2.70
C ARG A 34 -10.28 -13.48 1.21
N ASP A 35 -10.72 -12.50 0.41
CA ASP A 35 -11.00 -12.62 -1.05
C ASP A 35 -9.74 -12.63 -1.95
N GLY A 36 -8.67 -13.28 -1.49
CA GLY A 36 -7.40 -13.40 -2.21
C GLY A 36 -6.43 -12.23 -2.00
N CYS A 37 -5.32 -12.26 -2.75
CA CYS A 37 -4.28 -11.24 -2.70
C CYS A 37 -4.79 -9.93 -3.31
N ARG A 38 -4.51 -8.82 -2.63
CA ARG A 38 -4.83 -7.46 -3.06
C ARG A 38 -3.61 -6.58 -2.86
N TYR A 39 -3.44 -5.56 -3.69
CA TYR A 39 -2.40 -4.56 -3.45
C TYR A 39 -2.90 -3.13 -3.61
N VAL A 40 -2.33 -2.27 -2.76
CA VAL A 40 -2.60 -0.84 -2.76
C VAL A 40 -1.38 -0.13 -3.31
N ALA A 41 -1.56 0.61 -4.40
CA ALA A 41 -0.55 1.49 -4.95
C ALA A 41 -0.74 2.89 -4.37
N LEU A 42 0.27 3.41 -3.70
CA LEU A 42 0.31 4.81 -3.29
C LEU A 42 1.08 5.58 -4.33
N THR A 43 0.40 6.47 -5.07
CA THR A 43 1.05 7.20 -6.16
C THR A 43 0.86 8.70 -6.00
N GLY A 44 1.96 9.44 -6.16
CA GLY A 44 1.97 10.88 -6.34
C GLY A 44 2.15 11.26 -7.80
N MET A 45 2.39 12.55 -8.06
CA MET A 45 2.71 13.02 -9.42
C MET A 45 3.97 12.36 -9.98
N HIS A 46 4.97 12.09 -9.13
CA HIS A 46 6.19 11.42 -9.58
C HIS A 46 5.89 10.04 -10.20
N GLY A 47 5.09 9.20 -9.51
CA GLY A 47 4.68 7.90 -10.06
C GLY A 47 3.85 8.02 -11.35
N ILE A 48 2.99 9.05 -11.44
CA ILE A 48 2.22 9.30 -12.67
C ILE A 48 3.12 9.68 -13.84
N MET A 49 4.15 10.49 -13.60
CA MET A 49 5.13 10.87 -14.61
C MET A 49 6.02 9.70 -15.01
N GLU A 50 6.44 8.87 -14.06
CA GLU A 50 7.20 7.64 -14.33
C GLU A 50 6.42 6.69 -15.24
N ALA A 51 5.11 6.54 -14.99
CA ALA A 51 4.23 5.73 -15.81
C ALA A 51 4.08 6.23 -17.27
N GLN A 52 4.49 7.47 -17.58
CA GLN A 52 4.53 7.93 -18.98
C GLN A 52 5.78 7.44 -19.72
N HIS A 53 6.84 7.10 -18.99
CA HIS A 53 8.12 6.66 -19.54
C HIS A 53 8.28 5.13 -19.47
N ASP A 54 7.57 4.48 -18.54
CA ASP A 54 7.58 3.02 -18.37
C ASP A 54 6.16 2.40 -18.52
N PRO A 55 5.86 1.79 -19.68
CA PRO A 55 4.60 1.08 -19.91
C PRO A 55 4.38 -0.14 -19.01
N ALA A 56 5.45 -0.78 -18.51
CA ALA A 56 5.33 -1.87 -17.55
C ALA A 56 4.88 -1.33 -16.19
N PHE A 57 5.49 -0.25 -15.71
CA PHE A 57 5.06 0.42 -14.48
C PHE A 57 3.62 0.96 -14.57
N LYS A 58 3.23 1.53 -15.72
CA LYS A 58 1.84 1.96 -15.95
C LYS A 58 0.83 0.81 -15.81
N ARG A 59 1.17 -0.39 -16.31
CA ARG A 59 0.34 -1.59 -16.15
C ARG A 59 0.26 -2.03 -14.68
N ILE A 60 1.36 -1.95 -13.93
CA ILE A 60 1.37 -2.26 -12.48
C ILE A 60 0.43 -1.30 -11.73
N LEU A 61 0.50 0.01 -11.99
CA LEU A 61 -0.43 0.95 -11.37
C LEU A 61 -1.89 0.68 -11.78
N GLY A 62 -2.12 0.38 -13.05
CA GLY A 62 -3.46 0.11 -13.59
C GLY A 62 -4.11 -1.20 -13.12
N ALA A 63 -3.32 -2.15 -12.62
CA ALA A 63 -3.80 -3.42 -12.11
C ALA A 63 -4.02 -3.42 -10.58
N ALA A 64 -3.72 -2.32 -9.89
CA ALA A 64 -3.89 -2.21 -8.44
C ALA A 64 -5.36 -2.24 -8.05
N ASP A 65 -5.67 -2.91 -6.95
CA ASP A 65 -7.04 -2.96 -6.41
C ASP A 65 -7.46 -1.63 -5.77
N LEU A 66 -6.47 -0.81 -5.41
CA LEU A 66 -6.65 0.55 -4.93
C LEU A 66 -5.43 1.40 -5.28
N VAL A 67 -5.66 2.55 -5.92
CA VAL A 67 -4.64 3.55 -6.22
C VAL A 67 -4.93 4.81 -5.41
N VAL A 68 -4.24 5.00 -4.30
CA VAL A 68 -4.50 6.14 -3.40
C VAL A 68 -3.66 7.37 -3.77
N PRO A 69 -4.22 8.59 -3.66
CA PRO A 69 -3.54 9.81 -4.04
C PRO A 69 -2.53 10.23 -2.96
N ASP A 70 -1.23 9.99 -3.20
CA ASP A 70 -0.14 10.44 -2.33
C ASP A 70 0.51 11.73 -2.88
N GLY A 71 -0.15 12.85 -2.64
CA GLY A 71 0.42 14.17 -2.91
C GLY A 71 -0.64 15.23 -3.18
N MET A 72 -0.35 16.47 -2.77
CA MET A 72 -1.26 17.60 -2.93
C MET A 72 -1.70 17.90 -4.38
N PRO A 73 -0.84 17.74 -5.41
CA PRO A 73 -1.29 18.01 -6.78
C PRO A 73 -2.45 17.12 -7.23
N LEU A 74 -2.53 15.87 -6.78
CA LEU A 74 -3.65 14.97 -7.09
C LEU A 74 -4.93 15.41 -6.39
N VAL A 75 -4.82 15.92 -5.17
CA VAL A 75 -5.94 16.53 -4.45
C VAL A 75 -6.50 17.72 -5.23
N TRP A 76 -5.63 18.63 -5.69
CA TRP A 76 -6.03 19.81 -6.46
C TRP A 76 -6.68 19.43 -7.79
N LEU A 77 -6.10 18.46 -8.49
CA LEU A 77 -6.61 17.98 -9.77
C LEU A 77 -7.97 17.26 -9.63
N SER A 78 -8.14 16.48 -8.56
CA SER A 78 -9.44 15.89 -8.21
C SER A 78 -10.50 16.98 -8.02
N ARG A 79 -10.18 18.02 -7.23
CA ARG A 79 -11.10 19.16 -6.98
C ARG A 79 -11.45 19.89 -8.27
N PHE A 80 -10.45 20.16 -9.12
CA PHE A 80 -10.65 20.78 -10.42
C PHE A 80 -11.58 19.96 -11.32
N ARG A 81 -11.56 18.63 -11.21
CA ARG A 81 -12.48 17.70 -11.91
C ARG A 81 -13.82 17.49 -11.21
N GLY A 82 -14.20 18.35 -10.27
CA GLY A 82 -15.48 18.28 -9.57
C GLY A 82 -15.58 17.15 -8.53
N ARG A 83 -14.46 16.52 -8.17
CA ARG A 83 -14.39 15.48 -7.13
C ARG A 83 -13.71 16.06 -5.89
N PRO A 84 -14.45 16.42 -4.83
CA PRO A 84 -13.91 17.17 -3.70
C PRO A 84 -13.09 16.28 -2.75
N LEU A 85 -11.90 15.87 -3.19
CA LEU A 85 -10.91 15.23 -2.32
C LEU A 85 -10.37 16.26 -1.34
N LYS A 86 -10.44 15.98 -0.05
CA LYS A 86 -10.05 16.90 1.01
C LYS A 86 -8.57 16.79 1.30
N ARG A 87 -8.04 15.56 1.40
CA ARG A 87 -6.63 15.34 1.75
C ARG A 87 -6.00 14.24 0.90
N ARG A 88 -4.68 14.28 0.80
CA ARG A 88 -3.90 13.16 0.28
C ARG A 88 -3.97 11.99 1.27
N VAL A 89 -3.74 10.78 0.76
CA VAL A 89 -3.49 9.59 1.57
C VAL A 89 -1.98 9.36 1.60
N TYR A 90 -1.33 9.76 2.70
CA TYR A 90 0.11 9.59 2.85
C TYR A 90 0.43 8.18 3.35
N GLY A 91 1.44 7.52 2.76
CA GLY A 91 1.76 6.12 3.06
C GLY A 91 2.04 5.81 4.53
N PRO A 92 2.88 6.60 5.22
CA PRO A 92 3.08 6.43 6.66
C PRO A 92 1.80 6.55 7.47
N ASP A 93 0.87 7.42 7.09
CA ASP A 93 -0.42 7.56 7.79
C ASP A 93 -1.29 6.31 7.57
N LEU A 94 -1.33 5.79 6.34
CA LEU A 94 -2.03 4.54 6.00
C LEU A 94 -1.44 3.35 6.76
N LEU A 95 -0.11 3.22 6.81
CA LEU A 95 0.57 2.17 7.59
C LEU A 95 0.16 2.22 9.07
N LEU A 96 0.22 3.40 9.69
CA LEU A 96 -0.10 3.57 11.11
C LEU A 96 -1.57 3.24 11.39
N GLU A 97 -2.48 3.70 10.54
CA GLU A 97 -3.92 3.48 10.72
C GLU A 97 -4.29 2.01 10.52
N VAL A 98 -3.73 1.33 9.50
CA VAL A 98 -3.92 -0.11 9.29
C VAL A 98 -3.37 -0.89 10.49
N CYS A 99 -2.16 -0.61 10.96
CA CYS A 99 -1.60 -1.25 12.15
C CYS A 99 -2.45 -1.04 13.40
N GLY A 100 -3.00 0.17 13.60
CA GLY A 100 -3.91 0.44 14.70
C GLY A 100 -5.18 -0.40 14.64
N GLN A 101 -5.77 -0.53 13.44
CA GLN A 101 -7.00 -1.30 13.23
C GLN A 101 -6.80 -2.83 13.35
N THR A 102 -5.60 -3.33 13.06
CA THR A 102 -5.30 -4.76 13.08
C THR A 102 -4.72 -5.27 14.40
N ALA A 103 -4.24 -4.39 15.28
CA ALA A 103 -3.57 -4.77 16.54
C ALA A 103 -4.40 -5.68 17.45
N SER A 104 -5.72 -5.55 17.46
CA SER A 104 -6.63 -6.40 18.27
C SER A 104 -7.30 -7.52 17.48
N ARG A 105 -6.97 -7.68 16.18
CA ARG A 105 -7.66 -8.62 15.27
C ARG A 105 -6.85 -9.87 14.94
N GLY A 106 -5.67 -10.03 15.55
CA GLY A 106 -4.78 -11.16 15.29
C GLY A 106 -4.23 -11.23 13.86
N CYS A 107 -4.32 -10.13 13.10
CA CYS A 107 -3.71 -10.07 11.77
C CYS A 107 -2.19 -10.08 11.91
N ARG A 108 -1.51 -10.78 11.01
CA ARG A 108 -0.07 -10.92 11.03
C ARG A 108 0.50 -10.00 9.96
N HIS A 109 1.61 -9.35 10.27
CA HIS A 109 2.25 -8.38 9.40
C HIS A 109 3.63 -8.85 9.00
N PHE A 110 4.01 -8.62 7.74
CA PHE A 110 5.37 -8.83 7.27
C PHE A 110 5.92 -7.50 6.77
N LEU A 111 7.13 -7.12 7.18
CA LEU A 111 7.81 -5.93 6.67
C LEU A 111 8.92 -6.34 5.72
N PHE A 112 8.80 -5.95 4.46
CA PHE A 112 9.78 -6.24 3.42
C PHE A 112 10.36 -4.92 2.88
N GLY A 113 11.68 -4.77 2.92
CA GLY A 113 12.38 -3.58 2.44
C GLY A 113 13.20 -2.84 3.50
N GLY A 114 13.85 -1.76 3.05
CA GLY A 114 14.74 -0.94 3.86
C GLY A 114 16.12 -1.58 4.07
N ALA A 115 17.06 -0.79 4.58
CA ALA A 115 18.39 -1.27 4.92
C ALA A 115 18.35 -2.29 6.07
N PRO A 116 19.38 -3.15 6.23
CA PRO A 116 19.44 -4.13 7.31
C PRO A 116 19.16 -3.52 8.68
N GLY A 117 18.24 -4.14 9.44
CA GLY A 117 17.83 -3.67 10.78
C GLY A 117 16.71 -2.63 10.79
N VAL A 118 16.36 -2.02 9.66
CA VAL A 118 15.32 -0.98 9.59
C VAL A 118 13.93 -1.59 9.79
N ALA A 119 13.63 -2.71 9.13
CA ALA A 119 12.34 -3.38 9.24
C ALA A 119 12.11 -3.91 10.67
N GLU A 120 13.14 -4.47 11.31
CA GLU A 120 13.11 -4.96 12.69
C GLU A 120 12.87 -3.82 13.68
N ARG A 121 13.54 -2.69 13.47
CA ARG A 121 13.36 -1.48 14.27
C ARG A 121 11.96 -0.91 14.09
N LEU A 122 11.44 -0.89 12.86
CA LEU A 122 10.07 -0.46 12.58
C LEU A 122 9.05 -1.36 13.27
N ALA A 123 9.18 -2.68 13.18
CA ALA A 123 8.32 -3.63 13.88
C ALA A 123 8.34 -3.40 15.40
N THR A 124 9.52 -3.16 15.99
CA THR A 124 9.68 -2.87 17.42
C THR A 124 8.96 -1.59 17.83
N ILE A 125 9.08 -0.52 17.03
CA ILE A 125 8.39 0.75 17.30
C ILE A 125 6.87 0.57 17.20
N LEU A 126 6.40 -0.12 16.15
CA LEU A 126 4.97 -0.33 15.93
C LEU A 126 4.33 -1.22 17.00
N LYS A 127 5.02 -2.27 17.47
CA LYS A 127 4.55 -3.09 18.60
C LYS A 127 4.41 -2.30 19.90
N ARG A 128 5.32 -1.35 20.16
CA ARG A 128 5.22 -0.47 21.34
C ARG A 128 4.06 0.52 21.21
N ARG A 129 3.83 1.03 20.00
CA ARG A 129 2.75 1.99 19.73
C ARG A 129 1.37 1.32 19.75
N PHE A 130 1.27 0.09 19.26
CA PHE A 130 0.03 -0.67 19.15
C PHE A 130 0.18 -2.04 19.83
N PRO A 131 -0.03 -2.13 21.15
CA PRO A 131 -0.01 -3.41 21.85
C PRO A 131 -0.99 -4.40 21.23
N GLY A 132 -0.54 -5.63 20.96
CA GLY A 132 -1.31 -6.68 20.29
C GLY A 132 -0.94 -6.89 18.81
N LEU A 133 -0.23 -5.94 18.20
CA LEU A 133 0.20 -6.07 16.80
C LEU A 133 1.17 -7.25 16.61
N VAL A 134 0.83 -8.15 15.70
CA VAL A 134 1.62 -9.36 15.42
C VAL A 134 2.45 -9.14 14.15
N PHE A 135 3.76 -9.23 14.26
CA PHE A 135 4.65 -9.31 13.10
C PHE A 135 5.10 -10.76 12.90
N ALA A 136 4.78 -11.32 11.74
CA ALA A 136 5.11 -12.68 11.31
C ALA A 136 6.57 -12.79 10.83
N GLY A 137 7.15 -11.68 10.37
CA GLY A 137 8.54 -11.62 9.94
C GLY A 137 8.94 -10.25 9.41
N THR A 138 10.25 -10.12 9.16
CA THR A 138 10.86 -8.97 8.49
C THR A 138 11.90 -9.48 7.50
N CYS A 139 12.13 -8.73 6.43
CA CYS A 139 13.20 -9.02 5.47
C CYS A 139 13.71 -7.72 4.84
N SER A 140 15.02 -7.55 4.82
CA SER A 140 15.70 -6.45 4.13
C SER A 140 16.43 -7.02 2.91
N PRO A 141 15.86 -6.94 1.71
CA PRO A 141 16.52 -7.42 0.50
C PRO A 141 17.73 -6.53 0.15
N PRO A 142 18.70 -7.05 -0.64
CA PRO A 142 19.78 -6.25 -1.20
C PRO A 142 19.23 -5.15 -2.13
N PHE A 143 19.98 -4.04 -2.28
CA PHE A 143 19.58 -2.93 -3.15
C PHE A 143 19.89 -3.19 -4.62
N GLU A 144 20.76 -4.16 -4.90
CA GLU A 144 21.08 -4.63 -6.23
C GLU A 144 19.88 -5.37 -6.86
N PRO A 145 19.77 -5.39 -8.21
CA PRO A 145 18.78 -6.22 -8.88
C PRO A 145 18.86 -7.68 -8.44
N TRP A 146 17.71 -8.30 -8.28
CA TRP A 146 17.60 -9.69 -7.82
C TRP A 146 17.56 -10.64 -9.01
N THR A 147 18.10 -11.83 -8.81
CA THR A 147 17.83 -12.96 -9.71
C THR A 147 16.43 -13.51 -9.44
N GLU A 148 15.86 -14.23 -10.41
CA GLU A 148 14.57 -14.91 -10.25
C GLU A 148 14.58 -15.85 -9.03
N ALA A 149 15.68 -16.58 -8.80
CA ALA A 149 15.81 -17.46 -7.64
C ALA A 149 15.80 -16.69 -6.29
N GLN A 150 16.35 -15.47 -6.25
CA GLN A 150 16.27 -14.62 -5.05
C GLN A 150 14.85 -14.13 -4.83
N GLU A 151 14.16 -13.72 -5.89
CA GLU A 151 12.75 -13.32 -5.82
C GLU A 151 11.85 -14.46 -5.32
N GLU A 152 12.04 -15.68 -5.85
CA GLU A 152 11.33 -16.88 -5.40
C GLU A 152 11.58 -17.18 -3.92
N GLU A 153 12.82 -17.04 -3.43
CA GLU A 153 13.12 -17.24 -2.01
C GLU A 153 12.48 -16.17 -1.12
N PHE A 154 12.41 -14.91 -1.57
CA PHE A 154 11.71 -13.85 -0.85
C PHE A 154 10.22 -14.16 -0.75
N VAL A 155 9.58 -14.56 -1.86
CA VAL A 155 8.18 -14.98 -1.90
C VAL A 155 7.95 -16.19 -0.99
N ALA A 156 8.81 -17.21 -1.06
CA ALA A 156 8.72 -18.40 -0.21
C ALA A 156 8.87 -18.05 1.28
N THR A 157 9.73 -17.09 1.62
CA THR A 157 9.91 -16.61 2.99
C THR A 157 8.67 -15.89 3.51
N ILE A 158 8.09 -15.00 2.71
CA ILE A 158 6.83 -14.30 3.06
C ILE A 158 5.70 -15.32 3.24
N ASN A 159 5.55 -16.27 2.30
CA ASN A 159 4.49 -17.27 2.36
C ASN A 159 4.62 -18.22 3.56
N ARG A 160 5.84 -18.67 3.89
CA ARG A 160 6.11 -19.50 5.10
C ARG A 160 5.78 -18.74 6.38
N ALA A 161 6.01 -17.43 6.41
CA ALA A 161 5.65 -16.60 7.55
C ALA A 161 4.13 -16.47 7.71
N ALA A 162 3.34 -16.73 6.67
CA ALA A 162 1.88 -16.65 6.64
C ALA A 162 1.32 -15.35 7.28
N PRO A 163 1.75 -14.16 6.80
CA PRO A 163 1.22 -12.88 7.25
C PRO A 163 -0.27 -12.72 6.95
#